data_AF-A0A833V1I0-F1
#
_entry.id   AF-A0A833V1I0-F1
#
_cell.length_a   1.000
_cell.length_b   1.000
_cell.length_c   1.000
_cell.angle_alpha   90.00
_cell.angle_beta   90.00
_cell.angle_gamma   90.00
#
_symmetry.space_group_name_H-M   'P 1'
#
loop_
_entity.id
_entity.type
_entity.pdbx_description
1 polymer ?
#
loop_
_entity_poly.entity_id
_entity_poly.type
_entity_poly.pdbx_seq_one_letter_code
_entity_poly.pdbx_strand_id
1 'polypeptide(L)'
;MDGIFIGCVFNHAIGDGTSYWMFFNAWAEIARCKATGNEVSLSWLPVHDRWFIGGYEEPPIKLSYSSPAEFIVRFAPPPLRERMFHFSNGTLAELKATANQECGKCTTFNL
;
A
#
# COMPACT_ATOMS: atom_id res chain seq x y z
N MET A 1 25.81 -1.91 18.37
CA MET A 1 24.85 -1.11 17.58
C MET A 1 23.49 -1.58 18.00
N ASP A 2 22.76 -0.73 18.71
CA ASP A 2 21.43 -1.06 19.21
C ASP A 2 20.41 -0.54 18.21
N GLY A 3 19.58 -1.43 17.68
CA GLY A 3 18.54 -1.13 16.70
C GLY A 3 17.16 -1.31 17.31
N ILE A 4 16.18 -0.54 16.83
CA ILE A 4 14.77 -0.70 17.18
C ILE A 4 14.06 -1.28 15.97
N PHE A 5 13.28 -2.34 16.18
CA PHE A 5 12.38 -2.91 15.19
C PHE A 5 10.94 -2.53 15.53
N ILE A 6 10.18 -2.08 14.53
CA ILE A 6 8.77 -1.73 14.67
C ILE A 6 7.98 -2.67 13.76
N GLY A 7 7.16 -3.52 14.38
CA GLY A 7 6.21 -4.38 13.68
C GLY A 7 4.80 -3.80 13.74
N CYS A 8 4.02 -4.03 12.69
CA CYS A 8 2.74 -3.37 12.48
C CYS A 8 1.82 -4.23 11.62
N VAL A 9 0.52 -4.18 11.93
CA VAL A 9 -0.54 -4.91 11.23
C VAL A 9 -1.60 -3.91 10.80
N PHE A 10 -2.12 -4.07 9.59
CA PHE A 10 -3.10 -3.16 9.00
C PHE A 10 -4.26 -3.93 8.39
N ASN A 11 -5.48 -3.47 8.62
CA ASN A 11 -6.66 -4.01 7.97
C ASN A 11 -6.77 -3.43 6.56
N HIS A 12 -6.52 -4.26 5.54
CA HIS A 12 -6.53 -3.86 4.14
C HIS A 12 -7.90 -3.39 3.61
N ALA A 13 -8.99 -3.60 4.37
CA ALA A 13 -10.30 -3.02 4.04
C ALA A 13 -10.37 -1.50 4.30
N ILE A 14 -9.44 -0.94 5.08
CA ILE A 14 -9.44 0.48 5.47
C ILE A 14 -8.64 1.35 4.48
N GLY A 15 -7.73 0.74 3.71
CA GLY A 15 -6.87 1.41 2.74
C GLY A 15 -5.93 0.45 2.02
N ASP A 16 -5.05 1.02 1.21
CA ASP A 16 -4.02 0.31 0.44
C ASP A 16 -2.61 0.56 1.00
N GLY A 17 -1.59 -0.04 0.37
CA GLY A 17 -0.19 0.14 0.74
C GLY A 17 0.27 1.61 0.69
N THR A 18 -0.28 2.42 -0.21
CA THR A 18 0.03 3.85 -0.31
C THR A 18 -0.48 4.61 0.90
N SER A 19 -1.76 4.44 1.23
CA SER A 19 -2.38 5.07 2.40
C SER A 19 -1.69 4.66 3.71
N TYR A 20 -1.26 3.41 3.79
CA TYR A 20 -0.47 2.89 4.90
C TYR A 20 0.90 3.58 5.01
N TRP A 21 1.61 3.76 3.89
CA TRP A 21 2.88 4.47 3.89
C TRP A 21 2.73 5.95 4.24
N MET A 22 1.67 6.61 3.77
CA MET A 22 1.34 7.98 4.18
C MET A 22 1.12 8.09 5.69
N PHE A 23 0.40 7.15 6.30
CA PHE A 23 0.24 7.09 7.75
C PHE A 23 1.59 6.96 8.47
N PHE A 24 2.46 6.05 8.02
CA PHE A 24 3.79 5.87 8.62
C PHE A 24 4.65 7.13 8.53
N ASN A 25 4.64 7.81 7.39
CA ASN A 25 5.37 9.06 7.20
C ASN A 25 4.84 10.16 8.13
N ALA A 26 3.52 10.35 8.20
CA ALA A 26 2.90 11.32 9.10
C ALA A 26 3.21 11.02 10.58
N TRP A 27 3.16 9.75 10.98
CA TRP A 27 3.54 9.34 12.34
C TRP A 27 4.99 9.68 12.65
N ALA A 28 5.91 9.41 11.71
CA ALA A 28 7.32 9.74 11.87
C ALA A 28 7.58 11.26 11.91
N GLU A 29 6.84 12.06 11.14
CA GLU A 29 6.90 13.53 11.19
C GLU A 29 6.45 14.06 12.55
N ILE A 30 5.30 13.60 13.05
CA ILE A 30 4.81 13.96 14.40
C ILE A 30 5.84 13.61 15.47
N ALA A 31 6.41 12.41 15.41
CA ALA A 31 7.41 11.96 16.37
C ALA A 31 8.66 12.87 16.37
N ARG A 32 9.15 13.25 15.18
CA ARG A 32 10.28 14.17 15.03
C ARG A 32 9.97 15.57 15.55
N CYS A 33 8.84 16.16 15.16
CA CYS A 33 8.44 17.49 15.65
C CYS A 33 8.32 17.53 17.18
N LYS A 34 7.71 16.50 17.78
CA LYS A 34 7.62 16.39 19.24
C LYS A 34 8.98 16.28 19.91
N ALA A 35 9.91 15.51 19.32
CA ALA A 35 11.25 15.37 19.86
C ALA A 35 12.06 16.67 19.79
N THR A 36 11.83 17.51 18.78
CA THR A 36 12.54 18.80 18.61
C THR A 36 11.80 20.00 19.21
N GLY A 37 10.58 19.81 19.74
CA GLY A 37 9.74 20.90 20.27
C GLY A 37 9.15 21.82 19.19
N ASN A 38 9.18 21.40 17.92
CA ASN A 38 8.63 22.18 16.82
C ASN A 38 7.12 21.96 16.69
N GLU A 39 6.43 22.92 16.08
CA GLU A 39 5.05 22.75 15.66
C GLU A 39 4.92 21.59 14.66
N VAL A 40 3.84 20.81 14.79
CA VAL A 40 3.57 19.70 13.89
C VAL A 40 3.06 20.25 12.56
N SER A 41 3.84 20.04 11.50
CA SER A 41 3.42 20.30 10.12
C SER A 41 3.60 19.02 9.32
N LEU A 42 2.50 18.52 8.75
CA LEU A 42 2.49 17.29 7.97
C LEU A 42 2.73 17.59 6.50
N SER A 43 3.60 16.83 5.84
CA SER A 43 3.87 16.98 4.41
C SER A 43 2.63 16.67 3.56
N TRP A 44 1.79 15.74 4.03
CA TRP A 44 0.57 15.31 3.37
C TRP A 44 -0.55 15.14 4.39
N LEU A 45 -1.63 15.89 4.22
CA LEU A 45 -2.82 15.75 5.05
C LEU A 45 -3.67 14.57 4.53
N PRO A 46 -4.14 13.68 5.42
CA PRO A 46 -5.04 12.62 5.00
C PRO A 46 -6.39 13.22 4.57
N VAL A 47 -6.86 12.82 3.38
CA VAL A 47 -8.20 13.18 2.90
C VAL A 47 -9.18 12.15 3.43
N HIS A 48 -10.04 12.57 4.35
CA HIS A 48 -11.06 11.71 4.95
C HIS A 48 -12.45 11.84 4.31
N ASP A 49 -12.64 12.86 3.47
CA ASP A 49 -13.82 12.97 2.60
C ASP A 49 -13.73 11.93 1.49
N ARG A 50 -13.94 10.68 1.89
CA ARG A 50 -14.00 9.54 0.97
C ARG A 50 -15.29 9.70 0.17
N TRP A 51 -15.22 9.37 -1.11
CA TRP A 51 -16.40 9.27 -1.98
C TRP A 51 -17.31 8.13 -1.51
N PHE A 52 -18.01 8.36 -0.41
CA PHE A 52 -19.27 7.71 -0.13
C PHE A 52 -20.30 8.58 -0.82
N ILE A 53 -21.11 7.97 -1.69
CA ILE A 53 -22.18 8.69 -2.37
C ILE A 53 -23.21 9.09 -1.31
N GLY A 54 -22.99 10.23 -0.66
CA GLY A 54 -23.95 10.84 0.23
C GLY A 54 -25.15 11.27 -0.60
N GLY A 55 -26.32 10.70 -0.33
CA GLY A 55 -27.58 11.06 -1.00
C GLY A 55 -28.08 10.09 -2.07
N TYR A 56 -27.45 8.94 -2.28
CA TYR A 56 -28.08 7.84 -3.02
C TYR A 56 -28.62 6.81 -2.02
N GLU A 57 -29.93 6.55 -2.09
CA GLU A 57 -30.61 5.54 -1.28
C GLU A 57 -30.24 4.10 -1.68
N GLU A 58 -29.60 3.93 -2.84
CA GLU A 58 -29.21 2.63 -3.38
C GLU A 58 -27.72 2.35 -3.14
N PRO A 59 -27.37 1.29 -2.39
CA PRO A 59 -25.97 0.91 -2.21
C PRO A 59 -25.33 0.54 -3.56
N PRO A 60 -24.02 0.82 -3.75
CA PRO A 60 -23.32 0.45 -4.96
C PRO A 60 -23.41 -1.06 -5.15
N ILE A 61 -23.97 -1.48 -6.29
CA ILE A 61 -24.07 -2.86 -6.82
C ILE A 61 -24.09 -3.93 -5.72
N LYS A 62 -25.29 -4.38 -5.35
CA LYS A 62 -25.42 -5.56 -4.49
C LYS A 62 -24.89 -6.78 -5.23
N LEU A 63 -23.73 -7.28 -4.79
CA LEU A 63 -23.22 -8.56 -5.25
C LEU A 63 -24.22 -9.66 -4.86
N SER A 64 -24.46 -10.61 -5.76
CA SER A 64 -25.46 -11.67 -5.61
C SER A 64 -25.04 -12.77 -4.61
N TYR A 65 -24.59 -12.38 -3.43
CA TYR A 65 -24.22 -13.29 -2.35
C TYR A 65 -25.29 -13.28 -1.26
N SER A 66 -25.67 -14.47 -0.78
CA SER A 66 -26.67 -14.60 0.29
C SER A 66 -26.03 -14.67 1.68
N SER A 67 -24.74 -15.03 1.75
CA SER A 67 -23.97 -15.16 2.98
C SER A 67 -22.51 -14.72 2.80
N PRO A 68 -21.89 -14.09 3.81
CA PRO A 68 -20.45 -13.83 3.82
C PRO A 68 -19.58 -15.08 3.61
N ALA A 69 -20.08 -16.26 3.97
CA ALA A 69 -19.36 -17.52 3.73
C ALA A 69 -19.16 -17.83 2.24
N GLU A 70 -19.95 -17.24 1.35
CA GLU A 70 -19.83 -17.45 -0.10
C GLU A 70 -18.64 -16.71 -0.72
N PHE A 71 -18.17 -15.64 -0.10
CA PHE A 71 -17.07 -14.82 -0.62
C PHE A 71 -15.90 -14.63 0.34
N ILE A 72 -16.04 -14.95 1.64
CA ILE A 72 -14.93 -14.97 2.58
C ILE A 72 -14.21 -16.32 2.47
N VAL A 73 -13.20 -16.37 1.61
CA VAL A 73 -12.31 -17.53 1.51
C VAL A 73 -11.26 -17.45 2.62
N ARG A 74 -11.33 -18.39 3.57
CA ARG A 74 -10.29 -18.58 4.59
C ARG A 74 -9.20 -19.49 4.03
N PHE A 75 -8.34 -18.92 3.20
CA PHE A 75 -7.20 -19.63 2.64
C PHE A 75 -6.17 -19.93 3.75
N ALA A 76 -5.82 -21.20 3.90
CA ALA A 76 -4.70 -21.64 4.72
C ALA A 76 -3.51 -21.96 3.80
N PRO A 77 -2.52 -21.05 3.66
CA PRO A 77 -1.36 -21.33 2.82
C PRO A 77 -0.57 -22.53 3.37
N PRO A 78 0.02 -23.36 2.50
CA PRO A 78 1.01 -24.34 2.94
C PRO A 78 2.22 -23.60 3.56
N PRO A 79 3.14 -24.30 4.25
CA PRO A 79 4.37 -23.67 4.73
C PRO A 79 5.15 -23.04 3.56
N LEU A 80 5.25 -21.71 3.55
CA LEU A 80 6.00 -20.94 2.55
C LEU A 80 7.37 -20.56 3.09
N ARG A 81 8.34 -20.40 2.19
CA ARG A 81 9.64 -19.80 2.50
C ARG A 81 9.71 -18.43 1.85
N GLU A 82 9.96 -17.41 2.65
CA GLU A 82 10.19 -16.06 2.16
C GLU A 82 11.69 -15.85 1.88
N ARG A 83 11.99 -15.17 0.77
CA ARG A 83 13.35 -14.77 0.42
C ARG A 83 13.33 -13.39 -0.21
N MET A 84 14.19 -12.51 0.28
CA MET A 84 14.44 -11.22 -0.32
C MET A 84 15.50 -11.36 -1.41
N PHE A 85 15.22 -10.82 -2.59
CA PHE A 85 16.17 -10.71 -3.69
C PHE A 85 16.52 -9.26 -3.90
N HIS A 86 17.81 -8.96 -3.96
CA HIS A 86 18.30 -7.62 -4.22
C HIS A 86 18.59 -7.45 -5.71
N PHE A 87 18.02 -6.40 -6.30
CA PHE A 87 18.32 -5.99 -7.66
C PHE A 87 19.05 -4.66 -7.61
N SER A 88 20.23 -4.60 -8.23
CA SER A 88 20.96 -3.34 -8.38
C SER A 88 20.24 -2.43 -9.38
N ASN A 89 20.52 -1.12 -9.32
CA ASN A 89 20.00 -0.17 -10.31
C ASN A 89 20.38 -0.55 -11.75
N GLY A 90 21.59 -1.08 -11.97
CA GLY A 90 22.04 -1.54 -13.29
C GLY A 90 21.23 -2.73 -13.78
N THR A 91 21.03 -3.74 -12.92
CA THR A 91 20.22 -4.92 -13.24
C THR A 91 18.76 -4.55 -13.52
N LEU A 92 18.18 -3.64 -12.75
CA LEU A 92 16.83 -3.10 -12.99
C LEU A 92 16.72 -2.41 -14.35
N ALA A 93 17.73 -1.59 -14.71
CA ALA A 93 17.76 -0.90 -15.99
C ALA A 93 17.84 -1.88 -17.17
N GLU A 94 18.69 -2.92 -17.07
CA GLU A 94 18.78 -3.99 -18.06
C GLU A 94 17.46 -4.75 -18.21
N LEU A 95 16.86 -5.19 -17.10
CA LEU A 95 15.55 -5.87 -17.11
C LEU A 95 14.47 -5.03 -17.80
N LYS A 96 14.43 -3.73 -17.50
CA LYS A 96 13.50 -2.78 -18.13
C LYS A 96 13.78 -2.63 -19.63
N ALA A 97 15.04 -2.53 -20.03
CA ALA A 97 15.42 -2.42 -21.44
C ALA A 97 15.00 -3.67 -22.24
N THR A 98 15.28 -4.86 -21.72
CA THR A 98 14.89 -6.14 -22.34
C THR A 98 13.37 -6.25 -22.46
N ALA A 99 12.62 -5.98 -21.39
CA ALA A 99 11.15 -6.04 -21.43
C ALA A 99 10.56 -5.06 -22.46
N ASN A 100 11.08 -3.83 -22.54
CA ASN A 100 10.64 -2.84 -23.52
C ASN A 100 10.97 -3.25 -24.97
N GLN A 101 12.11 -3.91 -25.19
CA GLN A 101 12.50 -4.40 -26.51
C GLN A 101 11.57 -5.53 -26.99
N GLU A 102 11.20 -6.46 -26.10
CA GLU A 102 10.34 -7.60 -26.42
C GLU A 102 8.87 -7.20 -26.61
N CYS A 103 8.40 -6.15 -25.92
CA CYS A 103 6.99 -5.76 -25.93
C CYS A 103 6.53 -5.01 -27.20
N GLY A 104 7.37 -4.90 -28.23
CA GLY A 104 6.97 -4.62 -29.62
C GLY A 104 6.27 -3.28 -29.93
N LYS A 105 6.20 -2.33 -28.97
CA LYS A 105 5.42 -1.06 -28.99
C LYS A 105 3.98 -1.18 -28.47
N CYS A 106 3.80 -1.17 -27.15
CA CYS A 106 2.71 -0.42 -26.52
C CYS A 106 3.06 -0.22 -25.03
N THR A 107 3.15 1.04 -24.60
CA THR A 107 3.48 1.52 -23.24
C THR A 107 4.90 1.23 -22.71
N THR A 108 5.72 2.28 -22.62
CA THR A 108 7.00 2.28 -21.90
C THR A 108 6.76 2.06 -20.41
N PHE A 109 7.29 0.98 -19.82
CA PHE A 109 7.18 0.75 -18.38
C PHE A 109 8.09 1.72 -17.61
N ASN A 110 7.51 2.80 -17.07
CA ASN A 110 8.19 3.70 -16.15
C ASN A 110 7.76 3.35 -14.72
N LEU A 111 8.51 2.43 -14.09
CA LEU A 111 8.56 2.32 -12.63
C LEU A 111 9.38 3.48 -12.07
#